data_AF-A0AAX0RXV5-F1
#
_entry.id   AF-A0AAX0RXV5-F1
#
_cell.length_a   1.000
_cell.length_b   1.000
_cell.length_c   1.000
_cell.angle_alpha   90.00
_cell.angle_beta   90.00
_cell.angle_gamma   90.00
#
_symmetry.space_group_name_H-M   'P 1'
#
loop_
_entity.id
_entity.type
_entity.pdbx_description
1 polymer ?
#
loop_
_entity_poly.entity_id
_entity_poly.type
_entity_poly.pdbx_seq_one_letter_code
_entity_poly.pdbx_strand_id
1 'polypeptide(L)'
;KTDVKDAEWIAQLLRHGLLKASFIPDRNQRELRELVRYRRSIIEERARQHNRIQKVLEGANIKLGSVVSDIMGVSSKDMLHAIAIGEDDPEKLANF
;
A
#
# COMPACT_ATOMS: atom_id res chain seq x y z
N LYS A 1 -9.82 5.90 28.86
CA LYS A 1 -10.87 5.33 27.98
C LYS A 1 -11.26 3.99 28.58
N THR A 2 -12.54 3.74 28.84
CA THR A 2 -13.00 2.53 29.55
C THR A 2 -14.10 1.90 28.72
N ASP A 3 -13.72 0.94 27.88
CA ASP A 3 -14.65 0.27 26.95
C ASP A 3 -15.84 -0.39 27.69
N VAL A 4 -15.65 -0.77 28.96
CA VAL A 4 -16.71 -1.26 29.85
C VAL A 4 -17.77 -0.19 30.14
N LYS A 5 -17.36 1.02 30.53
CA LYS A 5 -18.29 2.13 30.80
C LYS A 5 -18.99 2.60 29.52
N ASP A 6 -18.27 2.59 28.40
CA ASP A 6 -18.84 2.93 27.09
C ASP A 6 -19.90 1.90 26.65
N ALA A 7 -19.66 0.61 26.88
CA ALA A 7 -20.62 -0.45 26.61
C ALA A 7 -21.87 -0.37 27.51
N GLU A 8 -21.69 -0.10 28.82
CA GLU A 8 -22.79 0.12 29.77
C GLU A 8 -23.68 1.29 29.33
N TRP A 9 -23.06 2.41 28.91
CA TRP A 9 -23.78 3.57 28.43
C TRP A 9 -24.56 3.29 27.14
N ILE A 10 -23.95 2.61 26.17
CA ILE A 10 -24.64 2.19 24.94
C ILE A 10 -25.82 1.26 25.25
N ALA A 11 -25.67 0.34 26.20
CA ALA A 11 -26.74 -0.55 26.62
C ALA A 11 -27.90 0.20 27.28
N GLN A 12 -27.62 1.23 28.10
CA GLN A 12 -28.65 2.10 28.67
C GLN A 12 -29.40 2.87 27.58
N LEU A 13 -28.67 3.48 26.63
CA LEU A 13 -29.27 4.19 25.49
C LEU A 13 -30.16 3.26 24.65
N LEU A 14 -29.73 2.01 24.42
CA LEU A 14 -30.53 1.01 23.70
C LEU A 14 -31.84 0.70 24.43
N ARG A 15 -31.77 0.46 25.75
CA ARG A 15 -32.96 0.14 26.58
C ARG A 15 -33.98 1.28 26.61
N HIS A 16 -33.51 2.53 26.58
CA HIS A 16 -34.38 3.70 26.58
C HIS A 16 -34.84 4.12 25.17
N GLY A 17 -34.50 3.35 24.12
CA GLY A 17 -34.88 3.68 22.74
C GLY A 17 -34.22 4.95 22.20
N LEU A 18 -33.14 5.41 22.85
CA LEU A 18 -32.41 6.63 22.50
C LEU A 18 -31.36 6.40 21.41
N LEU A 19 -31.17 5.14 20.97
CA LEU A 19 -30.28 4.82 19.86
C LEU A 19 -30.97 4.97 18.51
N LYS A 20 -30.36 5.79 17.66
CA LYS A 20 -30.69 5.82 16.23
C LYS A 20 -30.07 4.60 15.56
N ALA A 21 -30.88 3.86 14.80
CA ALA A 21 -30.36 2.76 13.99
C ALA A 21 -29.25 3.27 13.04
N SER A 22 -28.15 2.53 12.99
CA SER A 22 -27.08 2.83 12.04
C SER A 22 -27.58 2.57 10.61
N PHE A 23 -27.18 3.43 9.67
CA PHE A 23 -27.48 3.19 8.26
C PHE A 23 -26.74 1.93 7.80
N ILE A 24 -27.51 0.93 7.35
CA ILE A 24 -26.98 -0.25 6.69
C ILE A 24 -27.25 -0.09 5.20
N PRO A 25 -26.20 0.15 4.39
CA PRO A 25 -26.35 0.30 2.95
C PRO A 25 -26.89 -0.98 2.33
N ASP A 26 -27.59 -0.88 1.20
CA ASP A 26 -28.04 -2.07 0.48
C ASP A 26 -26.85 -2.95 0.03
N ARG A 27 -27.17 -4.17 -0.41
CA ARG A 27 -26.17 -5.17 -0.79
C ARG A 27 -25.22 -4.65 -1.88
N ASN A 28 -25.73 -4.01 -2.93
CA ASN A 28 -24.93 -3.55 -4.06
C ASN A 28 -23.93 -2.47 -3.60
N GLN A 29 -24.36 -1.55 -2.72
CA GLN A 29 -23.48 -0.54 -2.16
C GLN A 29 -22.40 -1.13 -1.25
N ARG A 30 -22.71 -2.19 -0.48
CA ARG A 30 -21.70 -2.89 0.34
C ARG A 30 -20.64 -3.56 -0.52
N GLU A 31 -21.06 -4.32 -1.53
CA GLU A 31 -20.15 -5.03 -2.45
C GLU A 31 -19.22 -4.05 -3.18
N LEU A 32 -19.75 -2.93 -3.69
CA LEU A 32 -18.94 -1.89 -4.31
C LEU A 32 -17.90 -1.30 -3.33
N ARG A 33 -18.28 -1.04 -2.07
CA ARG A 33 -17.34 -0.52 -1.07
C ARG A 33 -16.25 -1.53 -0.73
N GLU A 34 -16.56 -2.82 -0.67
CA GLU A 34 -15.57 -3.86 -0.45
C GLU A 34 -14.55 -3.89 -1.59
N LEU A 35 -15.00 -3.88 -2.85
CA LEU A 35 -14.11 -3.84 -4.02
C LEU A 35 -13.21 -2.59 -4.02
N VAL A 36 -13.76 -1.42 -3.74
CA VAL A 36 -12.99 -0.16 -3.72
C VAL A 36 -11.97 -0.16 -2.57
N ARG A 37 -12.34 -0.66 -1.38
CA ARG A 37 -11.42 -0.79 -0.25
C ARG A 37 -10.30 -1.78 -0.55
N TYR A 38 -10.64 -2.92 -1.15
CA TYR A 38 -9.64 -3.90 -1.55
C TYR A 38 -8.68 -3.35 -2.60
N ARG A 39 -9.19 -2.63 -3.61
CA ARG A 39 -8.33 -1.94 -4.58
C ARG A 39 -7.38 -0.96 -3.89
N ARG A 40 -7.87 -0.18 -2.91
CA ARG A 40 -7.03 0.73 -2.12
C ARG A 40 -5.93 -0.03 -1.37
N SER A 41 -6.26 -1.12 -0.67
CA SER A 41 -5.25 -1.89 0.07
C SER A 41 -4.17 -2.46 -0.85
N ILE A 42 -4.53 -2.88 -2.07
CA ILE A 42 -3.56 -3.36 -3.06
C ILE A 42 -2.65 -2.23 -3.57
N ILE A 43 -3.20 -1.03 -3.79
CA ILE A 43 -2.39 0.14 -4.19
C ILE A 43 -1.39 0.51 -3.08
N GLU A 44 -1.85 0.52 -1.82
CA GLU A 44 -0.97 0.80 -0.68
C GLU A 44 0.10 -0.28 -0.50
N GLU A 45 -0.24 -1.54 -0.72
CA GLU A 45 0.72 -2.65 -0.69
C GLU A 45 1.77 -2.50 -1.79
N ARG A 46 1.36 -2.17 -3.01
CA ARG A 46 2.28 -1.90 -4.11
C ARG A 46 3.27 -0.77 -3.76
N ALA A 47 2.77 0.32 -3.19
CA ALA A 47 3.63 1.42 -2.75
C ALA A 47 4.62 1.00 -1.65
N ARG A 48 4.18 0.17 -0.68
CA ARG A 48 5.07 -0.42 0.33
C ARG A 48 6.18 -1.26 -0.30
N GLN A 49 5.85 -2.09 -1.29
CA GLN A 49 6.84 -2.91 -1.99
C GLN A 49 7.84 -2.05 -2.79
N HIS A 50 7.38 -1.01 -3.48
CA HIS A 50 8.28 -0.07 -4.18
C HIS A 50 9.27 0.58 -3.21
N ASN A 51 8.79 1.08 -2.06
CA ASN A 51 9.63 1.68 -1.03
C ASN A 51 10.64 0.67 -0.44
N ARG A 52 10.24 -0.60 -0.29
CA ARG A 52 11.13 -1.65 0.21
C ARG A 52 12.25 -1.94 -0.79
N ILE A 53 11.94 -2.02 -2.09
CA ILE A 53 12.94 -2.17 -3.15
C ILE A 53 13.93 -1.01 -3.11
N GLN A 54 13.45 0.23 -3.07
CA GLN A 54 14.32 1.40 -3.00
C GLN A 54 15.26 1.35 -1.78
N LYS A 55 14.74 1.00 -0.59
CA LYS A 55 15.57 0.86 0.62
C LYS A 55 16.65 -0.22 0.48
N VAL A 56 16.34 -1.34 -0.17
CA VAL A 56 17.32 -2.40 -0.42
C VAL A 56 18.42 -1.89 -1.36
N LEU A 57 18.06 -1.20 -2.44
CA LEU A 57 19.02 -0.63 -3.37
C LEU A 57 19.91 0.42 -2.69
N GLU A 58 19.32 1.32 -1.91
CA GLU A 58 20.09 2.33 -1.17
C GLU A 58 21.04 1.70 -0.13
N GLY A 59 20.61 0.63 0.54
CA GLY A 59 21.45 -0.13 1.47
C GLY A 59 22.61 -0.86 0.78
N ALA A 60 22.43 -1.26 -0.48
CA ALA A 60 23.50 -1.81 -1.34
C ALA A 60 24.36 -0.73 -2.01
N ASN A 61 24.17 0.55 -1.66
CA ASN A 61 24.82 1.71 -2.28
C ASN A 61 24.49 1.90 -3.78
N ILE A 62 23.35 1.39 -4.25
CA ILE A 62 22.84 1.57 -5.61
C ILE A 62 21.83 2.72 -5.61
N LYS A 63 22.25 3.91 -6.07
CA LYS A 63 21.42 5.14 -6.10
C LYS A 63 20.55 5.25 -7.35
N LEU A 64 19.86 4.17 -7.73
CA LEU A 64 19.06 4.13 -8.96
C LEU A 64 17.94 5.19 -8.95
N GLY A 65 17.29 5.39 -7.80
CA GLY A 65 16.17 6.33 -7.66
C GLY A 65 16.50 7.80 -7.90
N SER A 66 17.78 8.21 -7.93
CA SER A 66 18.16 9.58 -8.27
C SER A 66 18.37 9.82 -9.76
N VAL A 67 18.45 8.75 -10.57
CA VAL A 67 18.77 8.84 -12.00
C VAL A 67 17.60 8.43 -12.90
N VAL A 68 16.71 7.55 -12.44
CA VAL A 68 15.55 7.10 -13.22
C VAL A 68 14.26 7.83 -12.82
N SER A 69 13.36 8.00 -13.78
CA SER A 69 12.02 8.56 -13.55
C SER A 69 11.07 7.59 -12.87
N ASP A 70 11.22 6.29 -13.10
CA ASP A 70 10.46 5.21 -12.44
C ASP A 70 11.36 4.00 -12.15
N ILE A 71 11.61 3.72 -10.86
CA ILE A 71 12.40 2.57 -10.40
C ILE A 71 11.77 1.24 -10.81
N MET A 72 10.45 1.20 -11.03
CA MET A 72 9.72 -0.01 -11.42
C MET A 72 9.41 -0.07 -12.92
N GLY A 73 9.93 0.90 -13.68
CA GLY A 73 9.87 0.95 -15.13
C GLY A 73 10.66 -0.18 -15.80
N VAL A 74 10.50 -0.31 -17.12
CA VAL A 74 11.13 -1.37 -17.92
C VAL A 74 12.65 -1.26 -17.87
N SER A 75 13.21 -0.11 -18.27
CA SER A 75 14.66 0.17 -18.23
C SER A 75 15.26 -0.11 -16.84
N SER A 76 14.69 0.44 -15.76
CA SER A 76 15.16 0.20 -14.40
C SER A 76 15.20 -1.28 -14.01
N LYS A 77 14.22 -2.08 -14.43
CA LYS A 77 14.20 -3.52 -14.17
C LYS A 77 15.24 -4.27 -14.98
N ASP A 78 15.43 -3.89 -16.24
CA ASP A 78 16.41 -4.51 -17.11
C ASP A 78 17.84 -4.20 -16.61
N MET A 79 18.11 -2.96 -16.20
CA MET A 79 19.35 -2.58 -15.51
C MET A 79 19.58 -3.41 -14.23
N LEU A 80 18.57 -3.52 -13.35
CA LEU A 80 18.69 -4.31 -12.13
C LEU A 80 18.91 -5.80 -12.41
N HIS A 81 18.32 -6.33 -13.48
CA HIS A 81 18.53 -7.71 -13.90
C HIS A 81 19.95 -7.91 -14.43
N ALA A 82 20.46 -6.97 -15.25
CA ALA A 82 21.84 -6.97 -15.74
C ALA A 82 22.85 -6.96 -14.58
N ILE A 83 22.65 -6.08 -13.59
CA ILE A 83 23.48 -6.05 -12.37
C ILE A 83 23.41 -7.39 -11.63
N ALA A 84 22.22 -7.99 -11.52
CA ALA A 84 22.05 -9.26 -10.81
C ALA A 84 22.74 -10.45 -11.48
N ILE A 85 22.90 -10.42 -12.82
CA ILE A 85 23.66 -11.45 -13.57
C ILE A 85 25.16 -11.12 -13.66
N GLY A 86 25.61 -10.03 -13.06
CA GLY A 86 27.02 -9.67 -12.94
C GLY A 86 27.53 -8.65 -13.96
N GLU A 87 26.66 -7.93 -14.68
CA GLU A 87 27.09 -6.81 -15.52
C GLU A 87 27.46 -5.60 -14.66
N ASP A 88 28.67 -5.07 -14.84
CA ASP A 88 29.22 -3.93 -14.12
C ASP A 88 29.68 -2.79 -15.05
N ASP A 89 29.57 -2.95 -16.37
CA ASP A 89 29.89 -1.92 -17.37
C ASP A 89 28.90 -0.75 -17.31
N PRO A 90 29.33 0.46 -16.90
CA PRO A 90 28.45 1.62 -16.78
C PRO A 90 27.81 2.06 -18.11
N GLU A 91 28.51 1.91 -19.25
CA GLU A 91 27.99 2.33 -20.55
C GLU A 91 26.85 1.42 -21.00
N LYS A 92 26.98 0.11 -20.79
CA LYS A 92 25.88 -0.83 -21.07
C LYS A 92 24.69 -0.60 -20.16
N LEU A 93 24.94 -0.39 -18.86
CA LEU A 93 23.89 -0.14 -17.89
C LEU A 93 23.13 1.17 -18.19
N ALA A 94 23.80 2.20 -18.71
CA ALA A 94 23.16 3.47 -19.06
C ALA A 94 22.32 3.41 -20.35
N ASN A 95 22.43 2.35 -21.16
CA ASN A 95 21.78 2.23 -22.47
C ASN A 95 20.49 1.38 -22.44
N PHE A 96 20.01 0.97 -21.27
CA PHE A 96 18.69 0.35 -21.09
C PHE A 96 17.57 1.40 -21.01
#